data_AF-A0A8J6NIR6-F1
#
_entry.id   AF-A0A8J6NIR6-F1
#
_cell.length_a   1.000
_cell.length_b   1.000
_cell.length_c   1.000
_cell.angle_alpha   90.00
_cell.angle_beta   90.00
_cell.angle_gamma   90.00
#
_symmetry.space_group_name_H-M   'P 1'
#
loop_
_entity.id
_entity.type
_entity.pdbx_description
1 polymer ?
#
loop_
_entity_poly.entity_id
_entity_poly.type
_entity_poly.pdbx_seq_one_letter_code
_entity_poly.pdbx_strand_id
1 'polypeptide(L)'
;MSPCPFLIVVDSADGGSAFYTFYIGSNDNYIALSEFDVAQNVEWGGYDISKSYSIRHNQWYTFRFELDQSTLSFYVDDKLASTTEANLPLVRESGGIGFYIGGNEEVHLDDIKVWSLSEQDTPAHSTEAAASLVSNKLIRPCEWDVRINLTGFEPNSVITVSSNYSETVCSDGSQVTSAWTVDYQKKTDALGNLVTSYLHKGTGDYNYSYVDEKGNRASLSFSTEP
;
A
#
# COMPACT_ATOMS: atom_id res chain seq x y z
N MET A 1 -8.98 -39.53 -4.87
CA MET A 1 -8.61 -38.84 -3.62
C MET A 1 -9.05 -37.39 -3.79
N SER A 2 -9.74 -36.82 -2.80
CA SER A 2 -10.10 -35.40 -2.83
C SER A 2 -8.85 -34.56 -2.67
N PRO A 3 -8.74 -33.41 -3.35
CA PRO A 3 -7.57 -32.54 -3.25
C PRO A 3 -7.45 -31.88 -1.87
N CYS A 4 -6.23 -31.54 -1.47
CA CYS A 4 -5.91 -30.90 -0.19
C CYS A 4 -5.50 -29.44 -0.40
N PRO A 5 -6.37 -28.47 -0.05
CA PRO A 5 -5.93 -27.09 0.10
C PRO A 5 -5.13 -26.93 1.39
N PHE A 6 -3.96 -26.31 1.29
CA PHE A 6 -3.28 -25.67 2.42
C PHE A 6 -3.38 -24.16 2.22
N LEU A 7 -3.86 -23.39 3.19
CA LEU A 7 -4.14 -21.95 3.02
C LEU A 7 -3.36 -21.17 4.06
N ILE A 8 -2.72 -20.06 3.66
CA ILE A 8 -2.21 -19.08 4.61
C ILE A 8 -3.23 -17.95 4.72
N VAL A 9 -3.76 -17.74 5.93
CA VAL A 9 -4.79 -16.75 6.21
C VAL A 9 -4.12 -15.49 6.74
N VAL A 10 -4.45 -14.31 6.19
CA VAL A 10 -4.09 -13.04 6.83
C VAL A 10 -5.35 -12.44 7.46
N ASP A 11 -5.47 -12.57 8.78
CA ASP A 11 -6.68 -12.15 9.52
C ASP A 11 -6.55 -10.77 10.16
N SER A 12 -7.61 -9.98 10.23
CA SER A 12 -7.60 -8.69 10.94
C SER A 12 -8.52 -8.72 12.15
N ALA A 13 -8.20 -7.93 13.17
CA ALA A 13 -8.99 -7.84 14.40
C ALA A 13 -10.45 -7.39 14.18
N ASP A 14 -10.76 -6.76 13.04
CA ASP A 14 -12.05 -6.16 12.72
C ASP A 14 -12.92 -7.03 11.77
N GLY A 15 -12.63 -8.32 11.64
CA GLY A 15 -13.53 -9.29 11.01
C GLY A 15 -13.52 -9.32 9.48
N GLY A 16 -12.45 -8.82 8.85
CA GLY A 16 -12.17 -9.09 7.44
C GLY A 16 -10.80 -9.74 7.28
N SER A 17 -10.77 -10.97 6.81
CA SER A 17 -9.52 -11.66 6.48
C SER A 17 -9.28 -11.50 4.98
N ALA A 18 -8.07 -11.07 4.59
CA ALA A 18 -7.62 -11.23 3.22
C ALA A 18 -7.00 -12.62 3.14
N PHE A 19 -7.59 -13.51 2.35
CA PHE A 19 -7.06 -14.86 2.18
C PHE A 19 -6.07 -14.84 1.02
N TYR A 20 -4.95 -15.54 1.18
CA TYR A 20 -4.12 -15.95 0.07
C TYR A 20 -4.05 -17.47 0.12
N THR A 21 -4.95 -18.12 -0.61
CA THR A 21 -5.09 -19.57 -0.60
C THR A 21 -4.02 -20.22 -1.45
N PHE A 22 -3.30 -21.19 -0.88
CA PHE A 22 -2.53 -22.16 -1.65
C PHE A 22 -3.40 -23.40 -1.84
N TYR A 23 -3.05 -24.19 -2.83
CA TYR A 23 -3.81 -25.40 -3.12
C TYR A 23 -2.86 -26.45 -3.63
N ILE A 24 -2.98 -27.69 -3.18
CA ILE A 24 -2.30 -28.84 -3.80
C ILE A 24 -3.40 -29.73 -4.36
N GLY A 25 -3.61 -29.61 -5.67
CA GLY A 25 -4.58 -30.40 -6.39
C GLY A 25 -4.11 -31.84 -6.56
N SER A 26 -5.05 -32.78 -6.53
CA SER A 26 -4.78 -34.20 -6.73
C SER A 26 -4.29 -34.55 -8.14
N ASN A 27 -4.47 -33.66 -9.11
CA ASN A 27 -4.16 -33.92 -10.53
C ASN A 27 -3.11 -32.96 -11.10
N ASP A 28 -2.99 -31.76 -10.54
CA ASP A 28 -2.03 -30.75 -10.94
C ASP A 28 -1.48 -30.13 -9.66
N ASN A 29 -0.22 -30.44 -9.36
CA ASN A 29 0.51 -29.81 -8.27
C ASN A 29 0.85 -28.39 -8.74
N TYR A 30 -0.10 -27.47 -8.67
CA TYR A 30 0.12 -26.06 -8.94
C TYR A 30 -0.17 -25.26 -7.69
N ILE A 31 0.41 -24.07 -7.61
CA ILE A 31 0.22 -23.16 -6.50
C ILE A 31 -0.52 -21.94 -7.03
N ALA A 32 -1.62 -21.57 -6.40
CA ALA A 32 -2.35 -20.33 -6.67
C ALA A 32 -2.29 -19.41 -5.44
N LEU A 33 -2.68 -18.16 -5.64
CA LEU A 33 -2.96 -17.13 -4.64
C LEU A 33 -4.36 -16.61 -5.01
N SER A 34 -5.36 -16.81 -4.17
CA SER A 34 -6.68 -16.23 -4.41
C SER A 34 -7.00 -15.25 -3.31
N GLU A 35 -7.35 -14.01 -3.66
CA GLU A 35 -7.94 -13.05 -2.75
C GLU A 35 -9.40 -13.44 -2.48
N PHE A 36 -9.82 -13.45 -1.22
CA PHE A 36 -11.20 -13.73 -0.84
C PHE A 36 -11.76 -12.55 -0.07
N ASP A 37 -12.78 -11.91 -0.62
CA ASP A 37 -13.54 -10.85 0.03
C ASP A 37 -14.77 -11.47 0.71
N VAL A 38 -14.75 -11.56 2.05
CA VAL A 38 -15.87 -12.12 2.83
C VAL A 38 -17.13 -11.22 2.72
N ALA A 39 -16.98 -9.94 2.34
CA ALA A 39 -18.07 -8.99 2.32
C ALA A 39 -18.96 -9.11 1.07
N GLN A 40 -18.50 -9.79 0.03
CA GLN A 40 -19.30 -10.03 -1.17
C GLN A 40 -19.37 -11.54 -1.39
N ASN A 41 -20.57 -12.10 -1.56
CA ASN A 41 -20.79 -13.49 -2.01
C ASN A 41 -20.32 -13.69 -3.46
N VAL A 42 -19.12 -13.22 -3.78
CA VAL A 42 -18.52 -13.26 -5.09
C VAL A 42 -17.97 -14.65 -5.27
N GLU A 43 -18.33 -15.22 -6.42
CA GLU A 43 -17.82 -16.47 -6.95
C GLU A 43 -16.33 -16.61 -6.68
N TRP A 44 -15.84 -17.85 -6.61
CA TRP A 44 -14.42 -18.18 -6.64
C TRP A 44 -13.81 -17.64 -7.94
N GLY A 45 -13.59 -16.33 -8.01
CA GLY A 45 -12.88 -15.62 -9.05
C GLY A 45 -11.42 -15.92 -8.82
N GLY A 46 -11.04 -17.16 -9.09
CA GLY A 46 -9.66 -17.58 -9.06
C GLY A 46 -8.90 -16.69 -10.02
N TYR A 47 -8.06 -15.82 -9.48
CA TYR A 47 -6.99 -15.24 -10.27
C TYR A 47 -6.15 -16.41 -10.77
N ASP A 48 -6.21 -16.64 -12.09
CA ASP A 48 -5.45 -17.68 -12.75
C ASP A 48 -3.96 -17.30 -12.72
N ILE A 49 -3.29 -17.78 -11.68
CA ILE A 49 -1.85 -17.60 -11.53
C ILE A 49 -1.21 -18.73 -12.30
N SER A 50 -1.12 -18.51 -13.60
CA SER A 50 -0.68 -19.43 -14.65
C SER A 50 0.81 -19.85 -14.56
N LYS A 51 1.42 -19.83 -13.37
CA LYS A 51 2.74 -20.43 -13.13
C LYS A 51 2.62 -21.60 -12.15
N SER A 52 2.38 -22.77 -12.71
CA SER A 52 2.38 -24.04 -12.00
C SER A 52 3.79 -24.35 -11.47
N TYR A 53 3.97 -24.36 -10.15
CA TYR A 53 5.16 -24.94 -9.52
C TYR A 53 4.84 -26.36 -9.05
N SER A 54 5.50 -27.35 -9.64
CA SER A 54 5.24 -28.77 -9.34
C SER A 54 5.79 -29.16 -7.97
N ILE A 55 4.88 -29.38 -7.02
CA ILE A 55 5.15 -29.98 -5.71
C ILE A 55 5.06 -31.52 -5.80
N ARG A 56 5.77 -32.25 -4.95
CA ARG A 56 5.68 -33.70 -4.78
C ARG A 56 5.33 -34.03 -3.34
N HIS A 57 4.55 -35.09 -3.14
CA HIS A 57 4.22 -35.59 -1.80
C HIS A 57 5.48 -36.13 -1.11
N ASN A 58 5.47 -36.12 0.23
CA ASN A 58 6.56 -36.63 1.08
C ASN A 58 7.92 -35.96 0.83
N GLN A 59 7.90 -34.67 0.49
CA GLN A 59 9.09 -33.85 0.29
C GLN A 59 8.94 -32.53 1.05
N TRP A 60 10.02 -32.08 1.68
CA TRP A 60 10.09 -30.76 2.32
C TRP A 60 10.35 -29.68 1.27
N TYR A 61 9.69 -28.54 1.46
CA TYR A 61 9.83 -27.34 0.64
C TYR A 61 9.99 -26.12 1.55
N THR A 62 10.79 -25.14 1.11
CA THR A 62 10.81 -23.82 1.74
C THR A 62 9.87 -22.90 1.00
N PHE A 63 8.88 -22.36 1.71
CA PHE A 63 7.97 -21.35 1.18
C PHE A 63 8.33 -19.98 1.75
N ARG A 64 8.39 -18.96 0.89
CA ARG A 64 8.63 -17.58 1.31
C ARG A 64 7.66 -16.64 0.61
N PHE A 65 7.08 -15.75 1.40
CA PHE A 65 6.17 -14.70 0.97
C PHE A 65 6.79 -13.36 1.27
N GLU A 66 6.78 -12.49 0.29
CA GLU A 66 7.26 -11.11 0.42
C GLU A 66 6.15 -10.19 -0.04
N LEU A 67 5.62 -9.38 0.88
CA LEU A 67 4.68 -8.31 0.56
C LEU A 67 5.44 -6.99 0.65
N ASP A 68 5.65 -6.36 -0.49
CA ASP A 68 6.24 -5.03 -0.61
C ASP A 68 5.23 -4.08 -1.24
N GLN A 69 4.77 -3.10 -0.45
CA GLN A 69 3.71 -2.16 -0.82
C GLN A 69 2.44 -2.87 -1.34
N SER A 70 2.32 -3.04 -2.66
CA SER A 70 1.21 -3.69 -3.34
C SER A 70 1.64 -4.95 -4.12
N THR A 71 2.88 -5.39 -4.01
CA THR A 71 3.38 -6.58 -4.72
C THR A 71 3.55 -7.73 -3.76
N LEU A 72 2.85 -8.84 -4.01
CA LEU A 72 3.03 -10.10 -3.32
C LEU A 72 3.90 -11.02 -4.20
N SER A 73 5.12 -11.27 -3.74
CA SER A 73 6.05 -12.23 -4.34
C SER A 73 6.04 -13.54 -3.56
N PHE A 74 6.04 -14.65 -4.29
CA PHE A 74 6.00 -15.99 -3.75
C PHE A 74 7.15 -16.85 -4.27
N TYR A 75 7.86 -17.48 -3.35
CA TYR A 75 9.04 -18.30 -3.63
C TYR A 75 8.84 -19.72 -3.11
N VAL A 76 9.38 -20.68 -3.88
CA VAL A 76 9.54 -22.08 -3.46
C VAL A 76 11.00 -22.45 -3.61
N ASP A 77 11.62 -22.94 -2.54
CA ASP A 77 13.05 -23.26 -2.47
C ASP A 77 13.94 -22.11 -3.00
N ASP A 78 13.67 -20.89 -2.51
CA ASP A 78 14.33 -19.62 -2.87
C ASP A 78 14.21 -19.21 -4.36
N LYS A 79 13.37 -19.90 -5.14
CA LYS A 79 13.08 -19.52 -6.53
C LYS A 79 11.74 -18.81 -6.61
N LEU A 80 11.72 -17.65 -7.25
CA LEU A 80 10.49 -16.92 -7.52
C LEU A 80 9.54 -17.79 -8.35
N ALA A 81 8.45 -18.23 -7.73
CA ALA A 81 7.42 -19.05 -8.36
C ALA A 81 6.37 -18.15 -9.02
N SER A 82 5.92 -17.11 -8.32
CA SER A 82 4.93 -16.16 -8.83
C SER A 82 5.05 -14.78 -8.19
N THR A 83 4.47 -13.79 -8.86
CA THR A 83 4.27 -12.44 -8.34
C THR A 83 2.87 -11.97 -8.76
N THR A 84 2.19 -11.26 -7.88
CA THR A 84 0.92 -10.59 -8.21
C THR A 84 0.89 -9.20 -7.60
N GLU A 85 0.23 -8.28 -8.28
CA GLU A 85 -0.19 -7.03 -7.66
C GLU A 85 -1.44 -7.32 -6.82
N ALA A 86 -1.43 -6.91 -5.56
CA ALA A 86 -2.61 -6.88 -4.72
C ALA A 86 -3.52 -5.76 -5.26
N ASN A 87 -4.69 -6.14 -5.79
CA ASN A 87 -5.63 -5.16 -6.32
C ASN A 87 -6.21 -4.34 -5.16
N LEU A 88 -5.83 -3.07 -5.10
CA LEU A 88 -6.35 -2.08 -4.17
C LEU A 88 -7.89 -1.98 -4.33
N PRO A 89 -8.65 -2.05 -3.22
CA PRO A 89 -8.46 -1.16 -2.08
C PRO A 89 -8.07 -1.85 -0.76
N LEU A 90 -7.68 -3.12 -0.78
CA LEU A 90 -7.54 -3.96 0.43
C LEU A 90 -6.11 -4.24 0.89
N VAL A 91 -5.11 -3.40 0.56
CA VAL A 91 -3.83 -3.42 1.30
C VAL A 91 -4.13 -2.91 2.71
N ARG A 92 -4.48 -3.84 3.60
CA ARG A 92 -4.65 -3.55 5.03
C ARG A 92 -3.26 -3.31 5.61
N GLU A 93 -3.13 -2.24 6.39
CA GLU A 93 -1.87 -1.85 7.03
C GLU A 93 -1.36 -2.92 8.04
N SER A 94 -2.22 -3.84 8.47
CA SER A 94 -1.86 -4.95 9.36
C SER A 94 -2.82 -6.14 9.24
N GLY A 95 -2.32 -7.32 9.63
CA GLY A 95 -3.06 -8.58 9.73
C GLY A 95 -2.22 -9.68 10.41
N GLY A 96 -2.85 -10.80 10.71
CA GLY A 96 -2.24 -12.01 11.24
C GLY A 96 -1.70 -12.92 10.14
N ILE A 97 -1.10 -14.04 10.52
CA ILE A 97 -0.72 -15.13 9.60
C ILE A 97 -1.29 -16.40 10.23
N GLY A 98 -2.10 -17.13 9.47
CA GLY A 98 -2.78 -18.35 9.89
C GLY A 98 -2.57 -19.45 8.87
N PHE A 99 -2.83 -20.69 9.27
CA PHE A 99 -2.77 -21.85 8.38
C PHE A 99 -4.11 -22.57 8.41
N TYR A 100 -4.60 -22.97 7.25
CA TYR A 100 -5.79 -23.80 7.10
C TYR A 100 -5.41 -25.05 6.31
N ILE A 101 -5.83 -26.21 6.82
CA ILE A 101 -5.58 -27.50 6.18
C ILE A 101 -6.96 -28.12 5.95
N GLY A 102 -7.32 -28.33 4.68
CA GLY A 102 -8.58 -28.97 4.31
C GLY A 102 -8.37 -30.45 3.95
N GLY A 103 -9.29 -31.31 4.39
CA GLY A 103 -9.29 -32.74 4.04
C GLY A 103 -8.72 -33.66 5.14
N ASN A 104 -8.57 -34.95 4.81
CA ASN A 104 -8.05 -35.99 5.72
C ASN A 104 -6.53 -36.20 5.56
N GLU A 105 -5.78 -35.16 5.19
CA GLU A 105 -4.34 -35.23 4.98
C GLU A 105 -3.57 -34.68 6.19
N GLU A 106 -2.32 -35.12 6.33
CA GLU A 106 -1.38 -34.64 7.34
C GLU A 106 -0.37 -33.71 6.67
N VAL A 107 -0.21 -32.50 7.23
CA VAL A 107 0.77 -31.52 6.76
C VAL A 107 1.69 -31.19 7.94
N HIS A 108 2.99 -31.24 7.70
CA HIS A 108 4.00 -30.83 8.68
C HIS A 108 4.54 -29.45 8.31
N LEU A 109 4.59 -28.55 9.29
CA LEU A 109 5.17 -27.21 9.16
C LEU A 109 6.32 -27.10 10.15
N ASP A 110 7.44 -26.54 9.69
CA ASP A 110 8.61 -26.29 10.53
C ASP A 110 9.28 -24.97 10.12
N ASP A 111 10.14 -24.43 10.97
CA ASP A 111 10.96 -23.22 10.73
C ASP A 111 10.16 -21.96 10.33
N ILE A 112 8.95 -21.81 10.85
CA ILE A 112 8.10 -20.63 10.57
C ILE A 112 8.77 -19.37 11.15
N LYS A 113 9.06 -18.43 10.27
CA LYS A 113 9.70 -17.15 10.60
C LYS A 113 8.93 -16.02 9.94
N VAL A 114 8.78 -14.92 10.67
CA VAL A 114 8.12 -13.70 10.22
C VAL A 114 9.03 -12.54 10.57
N TRP A 115 9.36 -11.73 9.57
CA TRP A 115 10.11 -10.50 9.76
C TRP A 115 9.59 -9.47 8.77
N SER A 116 9.71 -8.20 9.13
CA SER A 116 9.56 -7.11 8.16
C SER A 116 10.68 -7.24 7.13
N LEU A 117 10.38 -7.08 5.85
CA LEU A 117 11.41 -6.83 4.85
C LEU A 117 12.20 -5.62 5.36
N SER A 118 13.43 -5.85 5.84
CA SER A 118 14.29 -4.77 6.29
C SER A 118 14.45 -3.81 5.11
N GLU A 119 14.38 -2.49 5.35
CA GLU A 119 14.61 -1.42 4.37
C GLU A 119 16.01 -1.45 3.70
N GLN A 120 16.73 -2.55 3.80
CA GLN A 120 18.14 -2.69 3.49
C GLN A 120 18.44 -3.01 2.02
N ASP A 121 17.42 -3.21 1.19
CA ASP A 121 17.57 -3.32 -0.27
C ASP A 121 16.85 -2.20 -1.05
N THR A 122 16.26 -1.21 -0.36
CA THR A 122 15.83 0.03 -1.02
C THR A 122 17.08 0.87 -1.26
N PRO A 123 17.44 1.22 -2.52
CA PRO A 123 18.62 2.02 -2.80
C PRO A 123 18.54 3.29 -1.96
N ALA A 124 19.53 3.48 -1.06
CA ALA A 124 19.61 4.52 -0.05
C ALA A 124 18.62 5.66 -0.33
N HIS A 125 17.45 5.58 0.31
CA HIS A 125 16.45 6.63 0.18
C HIS A 125 17.16 7.91 0.58
N SER A 126 17.25 8.85 -0.36
CA SER A 126 17.70 10.21 -0.08
C SER A 126 16.96 10.66 1.18
N THR A 127 17.69 10.83 2.28
CA THR A 127 17.19 11.28 3.59
C THR A 127 16.76 12.74 3.59
N GLU A 128 16.75 13.36 2.41
CA GLU A 128 16.26 14.71 2.23
C GLU A 128 14.75 14.67 2.01
N ALA A 129 14.01 15.25 2.96
CA ALA A 129 12.58 15.39 2.86
C ALA A 129 12.20 16.14 1.57
N ALA A 130 11.23 15.58 0.84
CA ALA A 130 10.79 16.11 -0.44
C ALA A 130 9.27 16.21 -0.49
N ALA A 131 8.79 17.14 -1.30
CA ALA A 131 7.37 17.34 -1.60
C ALA A 131 7.21 17.39 -3.11
N SER A 132 6.28 16.59 -3.64
CA SER A 132 5.99 16.56 -5.07
C SER A 132 4.49 16.60 -5.34
N LEU A 133 4.11 17.30 -6.40
CA LEU A 133 2.72 17.37 -6.83
C LEU A 133 2.31 16.03 -7.45
N VAL A 134 1.32 15.36 -6.87
CA VAL A 134 0.72 14.13 -7.42
C VAL A 134 -0.37 14.50 -8.43
N SER A 135 -1.26 15.40 -8.03
CA SER A 135 -2.33 15.88 -8.89
C SER A 135 -2.73 17.30 -8.52
N ASN A 136 -3.14 18.06 -9.53
CA ASN A 136 -3.83 19.34 -9.40
C ASN A 136 -5.03 19.31 -10.34
N LYS A 137 -6.14 18.74 -9.86
CA LYS A 137 -7.29 18.42 -10.71
C LYS A 137 -8.41 19.42 -10.47
N LEU A 138 -8.86 20.10 -11.54
CA LEU A 138 -10.09 20.87 -11.50
C LEU A 138 -11.29 19.93 -11.32
N ILE A 139 -12.01 20.06 -10.21
CA ILE A 139 -13.17 19.21 -9.89
C ILE A 139 -14.50 19.94 -10.07
N ARG A 140 -14.51 21.27 -9.96
CA ARG A 140 -15.63 22.17 -10.29
C ARG A 140 -15.08 23.51 -10.78
N PRO A 141 -15.91 24.41 -11.34
CA PRO A 141 -15.44 25.74 -11.70
C PRO A 141 -14.72 26.40 -10.53
N CYS A 142 -13.42 26.59 -10.74
CA CYS A 142 -12.49 27.13 -9.76
C CYS A 142 -12.38 26.39 -8.43
N GLU A 143 -12.53 25.08 -8.45
CA GLU A 143 -12.26 24.22 -7.30
C GLU A 143 -11.25 23.15 -7.73
N TRP A 144 -10.05 23.17 -7.16
CA TRP A 144 -8.99 22.20 -7.45
C TRP A 144 -8.80 21.26 -6.25
N ASP A 145 -8.80 19.96 -6.54
CA ASP A 145 -8.28 18.94 -5.64
C ASP A 145 -6.78 18.77 -5.89
N VAL A 146 -5.99 19.25 -4.94
CA VAL A 146 -4.53 19.20 -4.97
C VAL A 146 -4.07 18.08 -4.07
N ARG A 147 -3.32 17.12 -4.62
CA ARG A 147 -2.68 16.04 -3.87
C ARG A 147 -1.18 16.16 -3.94
N ILE A 148 -0.52 16.08 -2.79
CA ILE A 148 0.92 16.28 -2.64
C ILE A 148 1.49 15.05 -1.93
N ASN A 149 2.53 14.46 -2.51
CA ASN A 149 3.26 13.36 -1.93
C ASN A 149 4.47 13.91 -1.16
N LEU A 150 4.61 13.47 0.07
CA LEU A 150 5.73 13.77 0.96
C LEU A 150 6.54 12.50 1.15
N THR A 151 7.86 12.61 1.06
CA THR A 151 8.80 11.49 1.27
C THR A 151 10.01 11.96 2.06
N GLY A 152 10.72 11.03 2.71
CA GLY A 152 11.97 11.35 3.41
C GLY A 152 11.80 12.12 4.72
N PHE A 153 10.60 12.08 5.31
CA PHE A 153 10.35 12.59 6.66
C PHE A 153 10.58 11.48 7.71
N GLU A 154 10.60 11.82 8.99
CA GLU A 154 10.70 10.83 10.07
C GLU A 154 9.47 9.90 10.04
N PRO A 155 9.62 8.56 10.17
CA PRO A 155 8.50 7.63 10.27
C PRO A 155 7.55 7.94 11.43
N ASN A 156 6.24 7.76 11.22
CA ASN A 156 5.19 7.99 12.23
C ASN A 156 5.24 9.39 12.89
N SER A 157 5.73 10.41 12.17
CA SER A 157 5.85 11.78 12.64
C SER A 157 4.65 12.64 12.24
N VAL A 158 4.37 13.66 13.04
CA VAL A 158 3.40 14.70 12.69
C VAL A 158 4.08 15.71 11.78
N ILE A 159 3.40 16.12 10.70
CA ILE A 159 3.88 17.14 9.77
C ILE A 159 3.17 18.46 10.06
N THR A 160 3.91 19.50 10.39
CA THR A 160 3.43 20.89 10.36
C THR A 160 3.49 21.39 8.92
N VAL A 161 2.33 21.81 8.40
CA VAL A 161 2.17 22.35 7.05
C VAL A 161 1.92 23.85 7.14
N SER A 162 2.64 24.61 6.33
CA SER A 162 2.38 26.03 6.10
C SER A 162 2.12 26.29 4.63
N SER A 163 1.16 27.17 4.32
CA SER A 163 0.88 27.61 2.96
C SER A 163 0.89 29.14 2.90
N ASN A 164 1.54 29.69 1.89
CA ASN A 164 1.44 31.07 1.46
C ASN A 164 0.93 31.09 0.03
N TYR A 165 -0.13 31.84 -0.25
CA TYR A 165 -0.73 31.84 -1.57
C TYR A 165 -1.22 33.22 -2.01
N SER A 166 -1.30 33.38 -3.33
CA SER A 166 -1.89 34.52 -4.00
C SER A 166 -2.82 34.00 -5.08
N GLU A 167 -4.12 34.21 -4.92
CA GLU A 167 -5.15 33.69 -5.83
C GLU A 167 -6.10 34.78 -6.32
N THR A 168 -6.72 34.54 -7.46
CA THR A 168 -7.89 35.26 -7.96
C THR A 168 -9.13 34.45 -7.59
N VAL A 169 -9.96 35.00 -6.72
CA VAL A 169 -11.21 34.38 -6.28
C VAL A 169 -12.18 34.36 -7.44
N CYS A 170 -12.67 33.18 -7.80
CA CYS A 170 -13.49 33.07 -9.01
C CYS A 170 -14.91 33.60 -8.89
N SER A 171 -15.44 33.80 -7.68
CA SER A 171 -16.78 34.35 -7.52
C SER A 171 -16.88 35.82 -7.93
N ASP A 172 -15.80 36.59 -7.76
CA ASP A 172 -15.80 38.04 -7.95
C ASP A 172 -14.57 38.61 -8.67
N GLY A 173 -13.59 37.78 -9.00
CA GLY A 173 -12.34 38.18 -9.65
C GLY A 173 -11.39 38.96 -8.74
N SER A 174 -11.65 39.01 -7.42
CA SER A 174 -10.78 39.71 -6.48
C SER A 174 -9.46 38.95 -6.29
N GLN A 175 -8.37 39.70 -6.10
CA GLN A 175 -7.09 39.11 -5.71
C GLN A 175 -7.02 38.99 -4.19
N VAL A 176 -6.67 37.79 -3.71
CA VAL A 176 -6.48 37.48 -2.30
C VAL A 176 -5.08 36.94 -2.10
N THR A 177 -4.36 37.50 -1.13
CA THR A 177 -3.10 36.96 -0.63
C THR A 177 -3.28 36.59 0.83
N SER A 178 -2.94 35.37 1.20
CA SER A 178 -3.12 34.88 2.57
C SER A 178 -2.09 33.80 2.91
N ALA A 179 -2.04 33.46 4.19
CA ALA A 179 -1.16 32.45 4.74
C ALA A 179 -1.83 31.69 5.88
N TRP A 180 -1.49 30.42 6.05
CA TRP A 180 -1.91 29.62 7.19
C TRP A 180 -0.88 28.56 7.56
N THR A 181 -0.95 28.08 8.80
CA THR A 181 -0.12 26.99 9.33
C THR A 181 -0.98 26.07 10.18
N VAL A 182 -0.82 24.75 10.03
CA VAL A 182 -1.54 23.74 10.80
C VAL A 182 -0.73 22.45 10.92
N ASP A 183 -0.92 21.70 12.00
CA ASP A 183 -0.43 20.32 12.08
C ASP A 183 -1.37 19.38 11.32
N TYR A 184 -0.82 18.61 10.40
CA TYR A 184 -1.57 17.65 9.62
C TYR A 184 -2.01 16.49 10.51
N GLN A 185 -3.30 16.16 10.48
CA GLN A 185 -3.88 15.19 11.41
C GLN A 185 -3.35 13.77 11.21
N LYS A 186 -2.97 13.41 9.97
CA LYS A 186 -2.37 12.12 9.65
C LYS A 186 -0.85 12.21 9.79
N LYS A 187 -0.26 11.22 10.44
CA LYS A 187 1.20 11.05 10.54
C LYS A 187 1.77 10.43 9.27
N THR A 188 3.07 10.58 9.07
CA THR A 188 3.80 9.79 8.06
C THR A 188 3.67 8.30 8.34
N ASP A 189 3.79 7.47 7.32
CA ASP A 189 3.82 6.01 7.46
C ASP A 189 5.15 5.52 8.05
N ALA A 190 5.31 4.19 8.12
CA ALA A 190 6.54 3.57 8.63
C ALA A 190 7.79 3.88 7.79
N LEU A 191 7.62 4.36 6.56
CA LEU A 191 8.70 4.73 5.64
C LEU A 191 8.91 6.25 5.59
N GLY A 192 8.19 7.03 6.40
CA GLY A 192 8.30 8.49 6.38
C GLY A 192 7.56 9.16 5.23
N ASN A 193 6.61 8.47 4.60
CA ASN A 193 5.82 9.01 3.50
C ASN A 193 4.43 9.49 3.96
N LEU A 194 3.88 10.48 3.27
CA LEU A 194 2.53 10.98 3.53
C LEU A 194 1.93 11.60 2.26
N VAL A 195 0.70 11.24 1.92
CA VAL A 195 -0.08 11.94 0.89
C VAL A 195 -1.05 12.91 1.57
N THR A 196 -0.94 14.19 1.22
CA THR A 196 -1.83 15.24 1.68
C THR A 196 -2.80 15.68 0.56
N SER A 197 -3.98 16.19 0.93
CA SER A 197 -4.97 16.71 -0.02
C SER A 197 -5.52 18.05 0.47
N TYR A 198 -5.62 19.01 -0.45
CA TYR A 198 -6.11 20.36 -0.20
C TYR A 198 -7.12 20.76 -1.26
N LEU A 199 -8.17 21.44 -0.82
CA LEU A 199 -9.18 22.03 -1.69
C LEU A 199 -8.89 23.51 -1.90
N HIS A 200 -8.57 23.88 -3.13
CA HIS A 200 -8.29 25.26 -3.52
C HIS A 200 -9.48 25.87 -4.26
N LYS A 201 -9.79 27.15 -4.00
CA LYS A 201 -11.01 27.83 -4.52
C LYS A 201 -10.73 29.04 -5.43
N GLY A 202 -9.52 29.16 -5.92
CA GLY A 202 -9.10 30.22 -6.83
C GLY A 202 -7.95 29.81 -7.74
N THR A 203 -7.79 30.56 -8.83
CA THR A 203 -6.62 30.45 -9.70
C THR A 203 -5.47 31.24 -9.11
N GLY A 204 -4.31 30.64 -8.91
CA GLY A 204 -3.23 31.35 -8.23
C GLY A 204 -1.97 30.55 -8.01
N ASP A 205 -1.01 31.21 -7.37
CA ASP A 205 0.26 30.64 -6.98
C ASP A 205 0.21 30.20 -5.52
N TYR A 206 0.62 28.96 -5.27
CA TYR A 206 0.63 28.35 -3.94
C TYR A 206 2.04 27.90 -3.59
N ASN A 207 2.46 28.23 -2.38
CA ASN A 207 3.75 27.85 -1.84
C ASN A 207 3.54 27.14 -0.51
N TYR A 208 3.83 25.84 -0.49
CA TYR A 208 3.73 25.00 0.69
C TYR A 208 5.10 24.73 1.30
N SER A 209 5.15 24.68 2.63
CA SER A 209 6.29 24.23 3.42
C SER A 209 5.84 23.18 4.42
N TYR A 210 6.65 22.12 4.55
CA TYR A 210 6.40 20.96 5.39
C TYR A 210 7.57 20.81 6.34
N VAL A 211 7.28 20.61 7.64
CA VAL A 211 8.30 20.38 8.67
C VAL A 211 7.81 19.28 9.61
N ASP A 212 8.65 18.29 9.91
CA ASP A 212 8.35 17.29 10.94
C ASP A 212 8.91 17.66 12.32
N GLU A 213 8.62 16.84 13.33
CA GLU A 213 9.08 17.02 14.72
C GLU A 213 10.61 16.95 14.88
N LYS A 214 11.34 16.40 13.88
CA LYS A 214 12.81 16.34 13.86
C LYS A 214 13.43 17.52 13.11
N GLY A 215 12.61 18.33 12.45
CA GLY A 215 13.02 19.49 11.69
C GLY A 215 13.43 19.18 10.25
N ASN A 216 13.09 18.00 9.71
CA ASN A 216 13.22 17.71 8.28
C ASN A 216 12.25 18.60 7.51
N ARG A 217 12.66 19.09 6.33
CA ARG A 217 11.91 20.13 5.60
C ARG A 217 11.74 19.80 4.13
N ALA A 218 10.55 20.06 3.60
CA ALA A 218 10.30 20.12 2.18
C ALA A 218 9.50 21.37 1.81
N SER A 219 9.56 21.76 0.55
CA SER A 219 8.74 22.85 -0.01
C SER A 219 8.25 22.50 -1.40
N LEU A 220 7.04 22.96 -1.74
CA LEU A 220 6.46 22.80 -3.06
C LEU A 220 5.78 24.10 -3.49
N SER A 221 6.10 24.55 -4.70
CA SER A 221 5.42 25.67 -5.35
C SER A 221 4.73 25.17 -6.61
N PHE A 222 3.47 25.60 -6.81
CA PHE A 222 2.72 25.30 -8.03
C PHE A 222 1.64 26.38 -8.25
N SER A 223 1.08 26.39 -9.46
CA SER A 223 -0.01 27.30 -9.82
C SER A 223 -1.26 26.52 -10.25
N THR A 224 -2.44 27.08 -10.01
CA THR A 224 -3.70 26.59 -10.58
C THR A 224 -4.11 27.47 -11.76
N GLU A 225 -4.36 26.83 -12.91
CA GLU A 225 -4.84 27.48 -14.12
C GLU A 225 -6.29 27.03 -14.45
N PRO A 226 -7.09 27.86 -15.14
CA PRO A 226 -8.45 27.52 -15.59
C PRO A 226 -8.54 26.30 -16.50
#